data_AF-A0A3S0XYQ7-F1
#
_entry.id   AF-A0A3S0XYQ7-F1
#
_cell.length_a   1.000
_cell.length_b   1.000
_cell.length_c   1.000
_cell.angle_alpha   90.00
_cell.angle_beta   90.00
_cell.angle_gamma   90.00
#
_symmetry.space_group_name_H-M   'P 1'
#
loop_
_entity.id
_entity.type
_entity.pdbx_description
1 polymer ?
#
loop_
_entity_poly.entity_id
_entity_poly.type
_entity_poly.pdbx_seq_one_letter_code
_entity_poly.pdbx_strand_id
1 'polypeptide(L)'
;MNVPISNLIDRDDSAKSKQIRKVIIEYGKELRNKHPILNHQDLLGFSALTAITVVMVLSSLFYFYAYIPWWACLIVNTLCISVAHEIEHDLIHNLYFRKNRFIHHMMMTVVWLMRPSTASPWMRRDVHLLHHQVSGSEHDVEEKFLGNGRKWGLLRILMLSDLVVAAVVMMNNAKTPLEKKKLLSFSVKAFFPFAVVYSVIWYSFLIFHGVNLYFILTENPVVWSETMMSAIHFINISVVIIVGPNMLWSFCLHFISSNLHYHGDNESGNVIQETQVLNPWWLYPINFFCFNFGSTHAIHHFVVNEPFYIRQLSTPVAHKVMRDMGVRFNDFGSFSRANRWNQNQ
;
A
#
# COMPACT_ATOMS: atom_id res chain seq x y z
N MET A 1 12.47 -19.96 -20.29
CA MET A 1 13.80 -20.61 -20.16
C MET A 1 13.98 -20.91 -18.69
N ASN A 2 14.08 -22.19 -18.33
CA ASN A 2 14.21 -22.65 -16.95
C ASN A 2 15.65 -22.44 -16.49
N VAL A 3 15.89 -21.40 -15.71
CA VAL A 3 17.13 -21.27 -14.92
C VAL A 3 16.90 -22.05 -13.62
N PRO A 4 17.80 -22.98 -13.22
CA PRO A 4 17.65 -23.69 -11.96
C PRO A 4 17.87 -22.71 -10.80
N ILE A 5 16.85 -22.54 -9.95
CA ILE A 5 16.80 -21.59 -8.83
C ILE A 5 17.75 -21.98 -7.66
N SER A 6 18.49 -23.10 -7.76
CA SER A 6 18.98 -23.78 -6.56
C SER A 6 20.41 -23.48 -6.08
N ASN A 7 21.21 -22.59 -6.68
CA ASN A 7 22.66 -22.57 -6.39
C ASN A 7 23.32 -21.22 -6.04
N LEU A 8 22.57 -20.18 -5.68
CA LEU A 8 23.19 -18.91 -5.27
C LEU A 8 22.65 -18.34 -3.96
N ILE A 9 22.02 -19.17 -3.11
CA ILE A 9 21.67 -18.69 -1.77
C ILE A 9 22.90 -18.79 -0.89
N ASP A 10 23.37 -17.68 -0.30
CA ASP A 10 24.35 -17.77 0.79
C ASP A 10 23.78 -18.71 1.85
N ARG A 11 24.45 -19.86 2.06
CA ARG A 11 23.96 -20.92 2.95
C ARG A 11 23.76 -20.40 4.37
N ASP A 12 24.46 -19.33 4.73
CA ASP A 12 24.30 -18.60 5.99
C ASP A 12 22.96 -17.83 6.03
N ASP A 13 22.63 -17.04 5.00
CA ASP A 13 21.40 -16.26 4.94
C ASP A 13 20.13 -17.12 4.86
N SER A 14 20.19 -18.27 4.19
CA SER A 14 19.08 -19.24 4.22
C SER A 14 18.81 -19.75 5.64
N ALA A 15 19.87 -20.05 6.40
CA ALA A 15 19.75 -20.51 7.78
C ALA A 15 19.25 -19.40 8.71
N LYS A 16 19.77 -18.17 8.56
CA LYS A 16 19.29 -16.97 9.25
C LYS A 16 17.81 -16.70 8.99
N SER A 17 17.38 -16.74 7.73
CA SER A 17 15.96 -16.55 7.36
C SER A 17 15.06 -17.61 8.01
N LYS A 18 15.48 -18.89 8.02
CA LYS A 18 14.75 -19.95 8.74
C LYS A 18 14.67 -19.69 10.23
N GLN A 19 15.74 -19.18 10.84
CA GLN A 19 15.77 -18.82 12.26
C GLN A 19 14.83 -17.65 12.59
N ILE A 20 14.84 -16.58 11.78
CA ILE A 20 13.89 -15.46 11.90
C ILE A 20 12.45 -15.98 11.87
N ARG A 21 12.12 -16.79 10.85
CA ARG A 21 10.78 -17.37 10.67
C ARG A 21 10.36 -18.22 11.86
N LYS A 22 11.25 -19.09 12.34
CA LYS A 22 11.01 -19.95 13.49
C LYS A 22 10.63 -19.13 14.72
N VAL A 23 11.44 -18.15 15.08
CA VAL A 23 11.23 -17.30 16.26
C VAL A 23 9.90 -16.54 16.18
N ILE A 24 9.60 -15.93 15.02
CA ILE A 24 8.35 -15.18 14.83
C ILE A 24 7.12 -16.11 14.90
N ILE A 25 7.18 -17.29 14.28
CA ILE A 25 6.08 -18.27 14.32
C ILE A 25 5.86 -18.81 15.74
N GLU A 26 6.94 -19.12 16.47
CA GLU A 26 6.85 -19.58 17.86
C GLU A 26 6.22 -18.51 18.76
N TYR A 27 6.63 -17.25 18.61
CA TYR A 27 6.02 -16.14 19.35
C TYR A 27 4.55 -15.91 18.96
N GLY A 28 4.19 -16.05 17.67
CA GLY A 28 2.81 -16.02 17.22
C GLY A 28 1.93 -17.11 17.85
N LYS A 29 2.48 -18.29 18.14
CA LYS A 29 1.79 -19.35 18.90
C LYS A 29 1.67 -18.99 20.38
N GLU A 30 2.72 -18.45 20.98
CA GLU A 30 2.71 -17.98 22.37
C GLU A 30 1.63 -16.90 22.59
N LEU A 31 1.55 -15.91 21.70
CA LEU A 31 0.52 -14.87 21.73
C LEU A 31 -0.88 -15.47 21.73
N ARG A 32 -1.16 -16.45 20.87
CA ARG A 32 -2.46 -17.13 20.79
C ARG A 32 -2.79 -17.98 22.02
N ASN A 33 -1.77 -18.59 22.63
CA ASN A 33 -1.94 -19.32 23.88
C ASN A 33 -2.25 -18.37 25.05
N LYS A 34 -1.56 -17.22 25.09
CA LYS A 34 -1.75 -16.20 26.12
C LYS A 34 -3.06 -15.43 25.96
N HIS A 35 -3.47 -15.17 24.71
CA HIS A 35 -4.68 -14.43 24.36
C HIS A 35 -5.55 -15.27 23.42
N PRO A 36 -6.41 -16.16 23.94
CA PRO A 36 -7.19 -17.10 23.14
C PRO A 36 -8.09 -16.45 22.08
N ILE A 37 -8.49 -15.19 22.26
CA ILE A 37 -9.24 -14.42 21.26
C ILE A 37 -8.53 -14.36 19.91
N LEU A 38 -7.20 -14.39 19.89
CA LEU A 38 -6.37 -14.36 18.67
C LEU A 38 -6.51 -15.64 17.83
N ASN A 39 -7.12 -16.70 18.36
CA ASN A 39 -7.47 -17.90 17.58
C ASN A 39 -8.71 -17.68 16.69
N HIS A 40 -9.51 -16.64 16.95
CA HIS A 40 -10.70 -16.30 16.15
C HIS A 40 -10.35 -15.34 15.00
N GLN A 41 -9.36 -15.72 14.19
CA GLN A 41 -8.79 -14.86 13.14
C GLN A 41 -9.84 -14.30 12.17
N ASP A 42 -10.74 -15.14 11.66
CA ASP A 42 -11.83 -14.74 10.77
C ASP A 42 -12.75 -13.69 11.42
N LEU A 43 -13.12 -13.91 12.69
CA LEU A 43 -13.96 -12.97 13.43
C LEU A 43 -13.24 -11.64 13.65
N LEU A 44 -11.97 -11.66 14.04
CA LEU A 44 -11.18 -10.45 14.26
C LEU A 44 -11.03 -9.62 12.97
N GLY A 45 -10.71 -10.27 11.84
CA GLY A 45 -10.60 -9.59 10.54
C GLY A 45 -11.93 -8.98 10.10
N PHE A 46 -13.04 -9.72 10.26
CA PHE A 46 -14.38 -9.22 9.94
C PHE A 46 -14.78 -8.05 10.83
N SER A 47 -14.67 -8.21 12.16
CA SER A 47 -15.03 -7.20 13.13
C SER A 47 -14.22 -5.92 12.97
N ALA A 48 -12.91 -6.04 12.69
CA ALA A 48 -12.06 -4.90 12.39
C ALA A 48 -12.57 -4.16 11.14
N LEU A 49 -12.83 -4.87 10.04
CA LEU A 49 -13.34 -4.28 8.80
C LEU A 49 -14.69 -3.58 9.00
N THR A 50 -15.61 -4.23 9.72
CA THR A 50 -16.91 -3.65 10.05
C THR A 50 -16.76 -2.37 10.88
N ALA A 51 -15.93 -2.42 11.93
CA ALA A 51 -15.70 -1.27 12.79
C ALA A 51 -15.15 -0.06 12.02
N ILE A 52 -14.10 -0.25 11.20
CA ILE A 52 -13.52 0.85 10.42
C ILE A 52 -14.48 1.36 9.33
N THR A 53 -15.32 0.48 8.76
CA THR A 53 -16.33 0.89 7.78
C THR A 53 -17.36 1.80 8.44
N VAL A 54 -17.86 1.41 9.62
CA VAL A 54 -18.81 2.21 10.40
C VAL A 54 -18.21 3.55 10.79
N VAL A 55 -16.97 3.56 11.30
CA VAL A 55 -16.28 4.81 11.67
C VAL A 55 -16.10 5.73 10.47
N MET A 56 -15.69 5.20 9.32
CA MET A 56 -15.52 5.98 8.09
C MET A 56 -16.85 6.57 7.59
N VAL A 57 -17.94 5.80 7.64
CA VAL A 57 -19.29 6.28 7.28
C VAL A 57 -19.75 7.38 8.24
N LEU A 58 -19.63 7.17 9.55
CA LEU A 58 -20.02 8.16 10.56
C LEU A 58 -19.20 9.44 10.46
N SER A 59 -17.88 9.34 10.29
CA SER A 59 -16.99 10.48 10.04
C SER A 59 -17.41 11.28 8.80
N SER A 60 -17.74 10.58 7.71
CA SER A 60 -18.21 11.21 6.46
C SER A 60 -19.56 11.89 6.65
N LEU A 61 -20.50 11.27 7.37
CA LEU A 61 -21.79 11.87 7.70
C LEU A 61 -21.65 13.08 8.62
N PHE A 62 -20.77 13.01 9.63
CA PHE A 62 -20.50 14.13 10.52
C PHE A 62 -19.90 15.32 9.77
N TYR A 63 -19.03 15.07 8.78
CA TYR A 63 -18.57 16.13 7.89
C TYR A 63 -19.69 16.68 7.01
N PHE A 64 -20.49 15.80 6.40
CA PHE A 64 -21.60 16.19 5.53
C PHE A 64 -22.63 17.09 6.23
N TYR A 65 -22.95 16.79 7.49
CA TYR A 65 -23.83 17.60 8.34
C TYR A 65 -23.09 18.71 9.12
N ALA A 66 -21.83 18.99 8.79
CA ALA A 66 -21.01 20.05 9.39
C ALA A 66 -20.75 19.94 10.91
N TYR A 67 -20.86 18.74 11.49
CA TYR A 67 -20.48 18.47 12.88
C TYR A 67 -18.97 18.42 13.10
N ILE A 68 -18.20 18.06 12.07
CA ILE A 68 -16.72 18.08 12.09
C ILE A 68 -16.16 18.83 10.88
N PRO A 69 -15.00 19.51 11.01
CA PRO A 69 -14.35 20.15 9.89
C PRO A 69 -13.75 19.12 8.92
N TRP A 70 -13.48 19.56 7.69
CA TRP A 70 -12.95 18.71 6.63
C TRP A 70 -11.65 17.98 7.02
N TRP A 71 -10.74 18.64 7.76
CA TRP A 71 -9.44 18.06 8.12
C TRP A 71 -9.60 16.90 9.12
N ALA A 72 -10.57 16.98 10.02
CA ALA A 72 -10.84 15.91 10.98
C ALA A 72 -11.41 14.69 10.27
N CYS A 73 -12.36 14.90 9.35
CA CYS A 73 -12.90 13.85 8.50
C CYS A 73 -11.81 13.18 7.66
N LEU A 74 -10.94 13.99 7.06
CA LEU A 74 -9.84 13.50 6.24
C LEU A 74 -8.92 12.58 7.04
N ILE A 75 -8.45 13.01 8.22
CA ILE A 75 -7.58 12.22 9.09
C ILE A 75 -8.23 10.90 9.50
N VAL A 76 -9.47 10.94 10.00
CA VAL A 76 -10.19 9.74 10.47
C VAL A 76 -10.39 8.75 9.31
N ASN A 77 -10.80 9.24 8.14
CA ASN A 77 -11.01 8.39 6.98
C ASN A 77 -9.70 7.80 6.47
N THR A 78 -8.59 8.54 6.45
CA THR A 78 -7.26 8.02 6.08
C THR A 78 -6.83 6.90 7.02
N LEU A 79 -7.08 7.01 8.33
CA LEU A 79 -6.76 5.96 9.28
C LEU A 79 -7.59 4.70 9.05
N CYS A 80 -8.89 4.85 8.80
CA CYS A 80 -9.76 3.72 8.43
C CYS A 80 -9.25 3.02 7.16
N ILE A 81 -8.89 3.80 6.14
CA ILE A 81 -8.29 3.31 4.89
C ILE A 81 -6.97 2.56 5.16
N SER A 82 -6.11 3.05 6.06
CA SER A 82 -4.85 2.38 6.39
C SER A 82 -5.06 0.99 7.01
N VAL A 83 -6.10 0.82 7.85
CA VAL A 83 -6.47 -0.49 8.39
C VAL A 83 -7.11 -1.36 7.32
N ALA A 84 -7.95 -0.79 6.46
CA ALA A 84 -8.53 -1.51 5.32
C ALA A 84 -7.44 -2.07 4.39
N HIS A 85 -6.33 -1.35 4.22
CA HIS A 85 -5.17 -1.86 3.49
C HIS A 85 -4.57 -3.11 4.13
N GLU A 86 -4.30 -3.09 5.43
CA GLU A 86 -3.75 -4.27 6.14
C GLU A 86 -4.70 -5.47 6.08
N ILE A 87 -6.02 -5.24 6.18
CA ILE A 87 -7.03 -6.29 6.04
C ILE A 87 -7.04 -6.84 4.61
N GLU A 88 -6.96 -5.98 3.59
CA GLU A 88 -6.82 -6.43 2.20
C GLU A 88 -5.53 -7.24 2.01
N HIS A 89 -4.43 -6.78 2.61
CA HIS A 89 -3.13 -7.45 2.58
C HIS A 89 -3.22 -8.88 3.14
N ASP A 90 -4.00 -9.08 4.18
CA ASP A 90 -4.27 -10.41 4.74
C ASP A 90 -5.26 -11.21 3.87
N LEU A 91 -6.28 -10.57 3.29
CA LEU A 91 -7.25 -11.21 2.40
C LEU A 91 -6.58 -11.73 1.12
N ILE A 92 -5.64 -11.01 0.53
CA ILE A 92 -4.95 -11.47 -0.68
C ILE A 92 -4.10 -12.71 -0.42
N HIS A 93 -3.64 -12.93 0.82
CA HIS A 93 -3.02 -14.18 1.29
C HIS A 93 -4.02 -15.25 1.78
N ASN A 94 -5.32 -15.01 1.62
CA ASN A 94 -6.40 -15.90 2.05
C ASN A 94 -6.41 -16.19 3.57
N LEU A 95 -6.05 -15.21 4.39
CA LEU A 95 -6.01 -15.37 5.85
C LEU A 95 -7.39 -15.32 6.50
N TYR A 96 -8.38 -14.67 5.88
CA TYR A 96 -9.74 -14.59 6.40
C TYR A 96 -10.75 -15.36 5.55
N PHE A 97 -11.62 -16.11 6.20
CA PHE A 97 -12.74 -16.88 5.64
C PHE A 97 -12.35 -17.78 4.46
N ARG A 98 -11.16 -18.41 4.51
CA ARG A 98 -10.66 -19.27 3.41
C ARG A 98 -11.65 -20.37 2.99
N LYS A 99 -12.44 -20.89 3.93
CA LYS A 99 -13.47 -21.91 3.70
C LYS A 99 -14.82 -21.33 3.26
N ASN A 100 -15.10 -20.06 3.57
CA ASN A 100 -16.35 -19.37 3.21
C ASN A 100 -16.06 -18.29 2.17
N ARG A 101 -16.08 -18.68 0.89
CA ARG A 101 -15.75 -17.79 -0.23
C ARG A 101 -16.68 -16.59 -0.35
N PHE A 102 -17.94 -16.71 0.08
CA PHE A 102 -18.89 -15.61 0.02
C PHE A 102 -18.45 -14.45 0.92
N ILE A 103 -18.19 -14.73 2.21
CA ILE A 103 -17.74 -13.69 3.16
C ILE A 103 -16.38 -13.15 2.74
N HIS A 104 -15.47 -14.02 2.29
CA HIS A 104 -14.17 -13.61 1.79
C HIS A 104 -14.28 -12.58 0.64
N HIS A 105 -15.09 -12.85 -0.38
CA HIS A 105 -15.28 -11.91 -1.50
C HIS A 105 -16.09 -10.68 -1.12
N MET A 106 -16.99 -10.78 -0.15
CA MET A 106 -17.68 -9.63 0.43
C MET A 106 -16.67 -8.69 1.10
N MET A 107 -15.75 -9.21 1.92
CA MET A 107 -14.69 -8.41 2.55
C MET A 107 -13.77 -7.77 1.50
N MET A 108 -13.36 -8.51 0.46
CA MET A 108 -12.59 -7.98 -0.68
C MET A 108 -13.34 -6.83 -1.38
N THR A 109 -14.66 -6.92 -1.52
CA THR A 109 -15.47 -5.85 -2.11
C THR A 109 -15.49 -4.61 -1.23
N VAL A 110 -15.65 -4.77 0.09
CA VAL A 110 -15.69 -3.65 1.04
C VAL A 110 -14.35 -2.92 1.07
N VAL A 111 -13.21 -3.63 1.16
CA VAL A 111 -11.89 -2.96 1.14
C VAL A 111 -11.65 -2.22 -0.19
N TRP A 112 -12.14 -2.75 -1.32
CA TRP A 112 -12.05 -2.07 -2.61
C TRP A 112 -12.88 -0.78 -2.67
N LEU A 113 -14.09 -0.80 -2.09
CA LEU A 113 -14.96 0.38 -1.99
C LEU A 113 -14.37 1.47 -1.07
N MET A 114 -13.71 1.06 0.02
CA MET A 114 -12.99 2.00 0.89
C MET A 114 -11.73 2.56 0.23
N ARG A 115 -11.12 1.79 -0.68
CA ARG A 115 -9.87 2.09 -1.39
C ARG A 115 -10.03 2.15 -2.90
N PRO A 116 -10.87 3.07 -3.42
CA PRO A 116 -11.13 3.16 -4.85
C PRO A 116 -9.89 3.61 -5.62
N SER A 117 -8.88 4.21 -4.98
CA SER A 117 -7.65 4.65 -5.65
C SER A 117 -6.75 3.50 -6.11
N THR A 118 -6.98 2.27 -5.64
CA THR A 118 -6.09 1.13 -5.91
C THR A 118 -6.65 0.10 -6.89
N ALA A 119 -5.78 -0.79 -7.36
CA ALA A 119 -6.18 -1.95 -8.15
C ALA A 119 -7.20 -2.82 -7.40
N SER A 120 -8.08 -3.50 -8.14
CA SER A 120 -9.03 -4.44 -7.58
C SER A 120 -8.30 -5.50 -6.74
N PRO A 121 -8.80 -5.87 -5.55
CA PRO A 121 -8.09 -6.78 -4.65
C PRO A 121 -7.80 -8.15 -5.28
N TRP A 122 -8.66 -8.61 -6.18
CA TRP A 122 -8.46 -9.86 -6.92
C TRP A 122 -7.26 -9.80 -7.86
N MET A 123 -7.08 -8.70 -8.60
CA MET A 123 -5.91 -8.55 -9.46
C MET A 123 -4.66 -8.22 -8.66
N ARG A 124 -4.81 -7.43 -7.59
CA ARG A 124 -3.72 -7.13 -6.68
C ARG A 124 -3.20 -8.40 -6.02
N ARG A 125 -4.05 -9.38 -5.71
CA ARG A 125 -3.59 -10.70 -5.20
C ARG A 125 -2.55 -11.34 -6.12
N ASP A 126 -2.82 -11.44 -7.41
CA ASP A 126 -1.91 -12.13 -8.34
C ASP A 126 -0.56 -11.39 -8.43
N VAL A 127 -0.61 -10.06 -8.46
CA VAL A 127 0.57 -9.19 -8.48
C VAL A 127 1.35 -9.28 -7.17
N HIS A 128 0.66 -9.33 -6.03
CA HIS A 128 1.27 -9.38 -4.71
C HIS A 128 1.91 -10.73 -4.40
N LEU A 129 1.27 -11.83 -4.80
CA LEU A 129 1.87 -13.16 -4.69
C LEU A 129 3.10 -13.30 -5.58
N LEU A 130 3.09 -12.67 -6.76
CA LEU A 130 4.29 -12.57 -7.60
C LEU A 130 5.38 -11.74 -6.91
N HIS A 131 5.02 -10.60 -6.30
CA HIS A 131 5.94 -9.76 -5.56
C HIS A 131 6.71 -10.56 -4.49
N HIS A 132 6.06 -11.41 -3.69
CA HIS A 132 6.75 -12.31 -2.74
C HIS A 132 7.74 -13.30 -3.39
N GLN A 133 7.53 -13.67 -4.64
CA GLN A 133 8.39 -14.62 -5.35
C GLN A 133 9.60 -13.96 -6.00
N VAL A 134 9.44 -12.70 -6.43
CA VAL A 134 10.44 -11.98 -7.23
C VAL A 134 10.85 -10.65 -6.59
N SER A 135 10.60 -10.48 -5.29
CA SER A 135 10.82 -9.23 -4.56
C SER A 135 12.26 -8.77 -4.73
N GLY A 136 12.40 -7.47 -4.92
CA GLY A 136 13.67 -6.84 -5.22
C GLY A 136 14.27 -7.16 -6.57
N SER A 137 13.66 -7.98 -7.44
CA SER A 137 14.11 -8.13 -8.82
C SER A 137 13.47 -7.08 -9.76
N GLU A 138 13.95 -7.02 -11.01
CA GLU A 138 13.34 -6.20 -12.07
C GLU A 138 11.93 -6.67 -12.50
N HIS A 139 11.54 -7.88 -12.09
CA HIS A 139 10.23 -8.48 -12.37
C HIS A 139 9.18 -8.13 -11.32
N ASP A 140 9.58 -7.49 -10.22
CA ASP A 140 8.66 -7.00 -9.20
C ASP A 140 7.85 -5.80 -9.70
N VAL A 141 6.72 -6.11 -10.34
CA VAL A 141 5.85 -5.09 -10.91
C VAL A 141 5.10 -4.30 -9.84
N GLU A 142 4.79 -4.88 -8.67
CA GLU A 142 4.09 -4.16 -7.59
C GLU A 142 4.92 -2.95 -7.16
N GLU A 143 6.18 -3.18 -6.79
CA GLU A 143 7.06 -2.12 -6.30
C GLU A 143 7.49 -1.14 -7.39
N LYS A 144 7.60 -1.59 -8.64
CA LYS A 144 7.88 -0.69 -9.79
C LYS A 144 6.72 0.27 -10.07
N PHE A 145 5.47 -0.17 -9.89
CA PHE A 145 4.31 0.73 -9.93
C PHE A 145 4.39 1.79 -8.83
N LEU A 146 5.00 1.47 -7.68
CA LEU A 146 5.22 2.41 -6.58
C LEU A 146 6.49 3.26 -6.74
N GLY A 147 7.20 3.15 -7.87
CA GLY A 147 8.40 3.93 -8.16
C GLY A 147 9.69 3.40 -7.53
N ASN A 148 9.70 2.17 -7.00
CA ASN A 148 10.92 1.49 -6.58
C ASN A 148 11.89 1.33 -7.79
N GLY A 149 13.20 1.37 -7.54
CA GLY A 149 14.23 1.32 -8.59
C GLY A 149 14.46 2.63 -9.33
N ARG A 150 13.69 3.69 -9.04
CA ARG A 150 13.90 5.03 -9.61
C ARG A 150 14.59 5.96 -8.62
N LYS A 151 15.52 6.77 -9.13
CA LYS A 151 16.10 7.87 -8.34
C LYS A 151 15.03 8.88 -7.93
N TRP A 152 15.23 9.51 -6.78
CA TRP A 152 14.34 10.57 -6.30
C TRP A 152 14.34 11.77 -7.25
N GLY A 153 13.14 12.31 -7.47
CA GLY A 153 12.88 13.45 -8.33
C GLY A 153 11.38 13.67 -8.47
N LEU A 154 10.99 14.75 -9.16
CA LEU A 154 9.58 15.15 -9.28
C LEU A 154 8.70 14.02 -9.84
N LEU A 155 9.17 13.29 -10.85
CA LEU A 155 8.41 12.19 -11.44
C LEU A 155 8.10 11.08 -10.44
N ARG A 156 9.06 10.69 -9.59
CA ARG A 156 8.83 9.67 -8.55
C ARG A 156 7.79 10.16 -7.53
N ILE A 157 7.86 11.42 -7.12
CA ILE A 157 6.88 12.02 -6.19
C ILE A 157 5.46 11.98 -6.80
N LEU A 158 5.33 12.30 -8.09
CA LEU A 158 4.05 12.22 -8.78
C LEU A 158 3.53 10.77 -8.89
N MET A 159 4.41 9.79 -9.18
CA MET A 159 4.03 8.37 -9.20
C MET A 159 3.56 7.87 -7.84
N LEU A 160 4.20 8.28 -6.74
CA LEU A 160 3.80 7.90 -5.38
C LEU A 160 2.39 8.40 -5.04
N SER A 161 2.04 9.57 -5.57
CA SER A 161 0.76 10.22 -5.29
C SER A 161 -0.35 9.71 -6.21
N ASP A 162 -0.05 9.45 -7.48
CA ASP A 162 -1.04 9.19 -8.52
C ASP A 162 -0.71 7.92 -9.33
N LEU A 163 -1.51 6.87 -9.13
CA LEU A 163 -1.35 5.60 -9.83
C LEU A 163 -1.65 5.68 -11.34
N VAL A 164 -2.41 6.68 -11.80
CA VAL A 164 -2.57 6.93 -13.24
C VAL A 164 -1.24 7.41 -13.82
N VAL A 165 -0.56 8.33 -13.13
CA VAL A 165 0.79 8.77 -13.52
C VAL A 165 1.75 7.57 -13.52
N ALA A 166 1.73 6.73 -12.48
CA ALA A 166 2.54 5.52 -12.43
C ALA A 166 2.28 4.58 -13.63
N ALA A 167 1.00 4.33 -13.96
CA ALA A 167 0.62 3.50 -15.10
C ALA A 167 1.12 4.09 -16.44
N VAL A 168 0.96 5.40 -16.64
CA VAL A 168 1.45 6.10 -17.84
C VAL A 168 2.97 5.98 -17.95
N VAL A 169 3.69 6.20 -16.86
CA VAL A 169 5.15 6.08 -16.82
C VAL A 169 5.60 4.65 -17.14
N MET A 170 4.93 3.64 -16.59
CA MET A 170 5.24 2.23 -16.91
C MET A 170 4.96 1.89 -18.37
N MET A 171 3.86 2.37 -18.93
CA MET A 171 3.55 2.19 -20.36
C MET A 171 4.54 2.91 -21.27
N ASN A 172 5.05 4.08 -20.86
CA ASN A 172 6.06 4.81 -21.61
C ASN A 172 7.43 4.12 -21.57
N ASN A 173 7.73 3.42 -20.48
CA ASN A 173 8.96 2.64 -20.31
C ASN A 173 8.91 1.25 -20.96
N ALA A 174 7.75 0.79 -21.42
CA ALA A 174 7.60 -0.49 -22.09
C ALA A 174 8.45 -0.53 -23.37
N LYS A 175 9.26 -1.58 -23.54
CA LYS A 175 10.22 -1.69 -24.65
C LYS A 175 9.56 -2.11 -25.95
N THR A 176 8.40 -2.78 -25.86
CA THR A 176 7.71 -3.34 -27.02
C THR A 176 6.25 -2.90 -27.07
N PRO A 177 5.65 -2.77 -28.27
CA PRO A 177 4.21 -2.51 -28.41
C PRO A 177 3.33 -3.56 -27.72
N LEU A 178 3.78 -4.83 -27.72
CA LEU A 178 3.09 -5.93 -27.05
C LEU A 178 3.07 -5.75 -25.53
N GLU A 179 4.21 -5.40 -24.94
CA GLU A 179 4.31 -5.09 -23.50
C GLU A 179 3.43 -3.89 -23.13
N LYS A 180 3.45 -2.82 -23.93
CA LYS A 180 2.58 -1.66 -23.74
C LYS A 180 1.10 -2.04 -23.77
N LYS A 181 0.68 -2.88 -24.73
CA LYS A 181 -0.70 -3.40 -24.82
C LYS A 181 -1.08 -4.25 -23.60
N LYS A 182 -0.15 -5.09 -23.11
CA LYS A 182 -0.37 -5.91 -21.90
C LYS A 182 -0.53 -5.02 -20.66
N LEU A 183 0.33 -4.03 -20.47
CA LEU A 183 0.26 -3.07 -19.36
C LEU A 183 -1.02 -2.24 -19.41
N LEU A 184 -1.45 -1.79 -20.59
CA LEU A 184 -2.71 -1.07 -20.75
C LEU A 184 -3.90 -1.97 -20.37
N SER A 185 -3.95 -3.20 -20.89
CA SER A 185 -5.02 -4.14 -20.56
C SER A 185 -5.06 -4.49 -19.08
N PHE A 186 -3.87 -4.70 -18.47
CA PHE A 186 -3.74 -4.89 -17.03
C PHE A 186 -4.26 -3.68 -16.27
N SER A 187 -3.81 -2.47 -16.60
CA SER A 187 -4.21 -1.24 -15.91
C SER A 187 -5.72 -1.02 -15.99
N VAL A 188 -6.32 -1.17 -17.17
CA VAL A 188 -7.78 -1.02 -17.33
C VAL A 188 -8.54 -2.03 -16.45
N LYS A 189 -8.16 -3.31 -16.46
CA LYS A 189 -8.82 -4.32 -15.63
C LYS A 189 -8.59 -4.10 -14.14
N ALA A 190 -7.38 -3.66 -13.76
CA ALA A 190 -7.00 -3.44 -12.37
C ALA A 190 -7.79 -2.28 -11.77
N PHE A 191 -7.91 -1.18 -12.50
CA PHE A 191 -8.38 0.09 -11.98
C PHE A 191 -9.88 0.35 -12.24
N PHE A 192 -10.51 -0.35 -13.19
CA PHE A 192 -11.93 -0.16 -13.47
C PHE A 192 -12.85 -0.91 -12.48
N PRO A 193 -13.99 -0.34 -12.04
CA PRO A 193 -14.48 1.02 -12.34
C PRO A 193 -14.04 2.08 -11.33
N PHE A 194 -13.71 1.68 -10.09
CA PHE A 194 -13.65 2.62 -8.98
C PHE A 194 -12.47 3.59 -9.06
N ALA A 195 -11.29 3.15 -9.52
CA ALA A 195 -10.16 4.06 -9.67
C ALA A 195 -10.36 5.03 -10.84
N VAL A 196 -11.16 4.66 -11.84
CA VAL A 196 -11.58 5.59 -12.91
C VAL A 196 -12.49 6.68 -12.33
N VAL A 197 -13.53 6.29 -11.57
CA VAL A 197 -14.44 7.26 -10.92
C VAL A 197 -13.67 8.17 -9.96
N TYR A 198 -12.79 7.60 -9.14
CA TYR A 198 -11.87 8.34 -8.26
C TYR A 198 -11.05 9.36 -9.05
N SER A 199 -10.43 8.95 -10.16
CA SER A 199 -9.57 9.81 -10.97
C SER A 199 -10.36 10.93 -11.65
N VAL A 200 -11.57 10.64 -12.13
CA VAL A 200 -12.46 11.68 -12.69
C VAL A 200 -12.80 12.73 -11.63
N ILE A 201 -13.21 12.32 -10.43
CA ILE A 201 -13.50 13.26 -9.33
C ILE A 201 -12.26 14.10 -9.00
N TRP A 202 -11.10 13.45 -8.87
CA TRP A 202 -9.85 14.12 -8.52
C TRP A 202 -9.43 15.15 -9.58
N TYR A 203 -9.40 14.76 -10.86
CA TYR A 203 -8.99 15.67 -11.92
C TYR A 203 -10.02 16.76 -12.19
N SER A 204 -11.32 16.48 -12.06
CA SER A 204 -12.34 17.53 -12.13
C SER A 204 -12.18 18.55 -11.01
N PHE A 205 -11.87 18.12 -9.77
CA PHE A 205 -11.55 19.01 -8.66
C PHE A 205 -10.34 19.90 -8.99
N LEU A 206 -9.22 19.30 -9.41
CA LEU A 206 -8.00 20.04 -9.72
C LEU A 206 -8.20 21.05 -10.86
N ILE A 207 -8.84 20.63 -11.95
CA ILE A 207 -9.11 21.49 -13.11
C ILE A 207 -9.99 22.67 -12.70
N PHE A 208 -11.11 22.41 -12.01
CA PHE A 208 -12.03 23.47 -11.63
C PHE A 208 -11.36 24.50 -10.70
N HIS A 209 -10.71 24.05 -9.63
CA HIS A 209 -10.07 24.96 -8.69
C HIS A 209 -8.82 25.64 -9.27
N GLY A 210 -8.08 24.96 -10.15
CA GLY A 210 -6.95 25.54 -10.87
C GLY A 210 -7.37 26.65 -11.84
N VAL A 211 -8.45 26.43 -12.60
CA VAL A 211 -9.03 27.44 -13.49
C VAL A 211 -9.52 28.65 -12.69
N ASN A 212 -10.26 28.43 -11.61
CA ASN A 212 -10.72 29.54 -10.77
C ASN A 212 -9.56 30.32 -10.15
N LEU A 213 -8.53 29.65 -9.66
CA LEU A 213 -7.33 30.30 -9.13
C LEU A 213 -6.66 31.18 -10.18
N TYR A 214 -6.47 30.67 -11.40
CA TYR A 214 -5.90 31.43 -12.52
C TYR A 214 -6.71 32.70 -12.83
N PHE A 215 -8.02 32.58 -12.91
CA PHE A 215 -8.91 33.70 -13.23
C PHE A 215 -9.03 34.73 -12.10
N ILE A 216 -8.94 34.29 -10.84
CA ILE A 216 -8.81 35.20 -9.69
C ILE A 216 -7.50 35.97 -9.77
N LEU A 217 -6.38 35.29 -10.04
CA LEU A 217 -5.05 35.91 -10.12
C LEU A 217 -4.89 36.86 -11.31
N THR A 218 -5.71 36.71 -12.35
CA THR A 218 -5.72 37.57 -13.54
C THR A 218 -6.85 38.60 -13.51
N GLU A 219 -7.52 38.79 -12.37
CA GLU A 219 -8.61 39.76 -12.17
C GLU A 219 -9.79 39.59 -13.15
N ASN A 220 -10.00 38.38 -13.66
CA ASN A 220 -11.06 38.03 -14.61
C ASN A 220 -11.92 36.88 -14.05
N PRO A 221 -12.62 37.05 -12.91
CA PRO A 221 -13.33 35.95 -12.25
C PRO A 221 -14.38 35.31 -13.17
N VAL A 222 -14.39 33.97 -13.21
CA VAL A 222 -15.36 33.20 -14.00
C VAL A 222 -16.63 32.99 -13.18
N VAL A 223 -17.78 33.31 -13.76
CA VAL A 223 -19.09 32.96 -13.21
C VAL A 223 -19.54 31.64 -13.82
N TRP A 224 -19.70 30.63 -12.98
CA TRP A 224 -20.17 29.30 -13.39
C TRP A 224 -21.69 29.20 -13.25
N SER A 225 -22.31 28.32 -14.05
CA SER A 225 -23.73 28.01 -13.93
C SER A 225 -24.06 27.30 -12.62
N GLU A 226 -25.31 27.38 -12.16
CA GLU A 226 -25.79 26.69 -10.96
C GLU A 226 -25.56 25.18 -11.04
N THR A 227 -25.78 24.57 -12.21
CA THR A 227 -25.51 23.15 -12.46
C THR A 227 -24.04 22.80 -12.21
N MET A 228 -23.11 23.63 -12.70
CA MET A 228 -21.68 23.42 -12.45
C MET A 228 -21.37 23.56 -10.97
N MET A 229 -21.90 24.58 -10.29
CA MET A 229 -21.68 24.78 -8.86
C MET A 229 -22.21 23.60 -8.01
N SER A 230 -23.36 23.03 -8.37
CA SER A 230 -23.89 21.82 -7.72
C SER A 230 -22.99 20.61 -7.95
N ALA A 231 -22.48 20.41 -9.16
CA ALA A 231 -21.57 19.31 -9.48
C ALA A 231 -20.25 19.43 -8.69
N ILE A 232 -19.69 20.64 -8.61
CA ILE A 232 -18.48 20.92 -7.85
C ILE A 232 -18.69 20.77 -6.35
N HIS A 233 -19.86 21.13 -5.83
CA HIS A 233 -20.19 20.87 -4.43
C HIS A 233 -20.11 19.37 -4.10
N PHE A 234 -20.69 18.51 -4.93
CA PHE A 234 -20.57 17.06 -4.80
C PHE A 234 -19.11 16.57 -4.91
N ILE A 235 -18.35 17.11 -5.86
CA ILE A 235 -16.93 16.79 -6.03
C ILE A 235 -16.13 17.19 -4.78
N ASN A 236 -16.34 18.39 -4.23
CA ASN A 236 -15.65 18.85 -3.02
C ASN A 236 -15.94 17.95 -1.82
N ILE A 237 -17.19 17.54 -1.63
CA ILE A 237 -17.55 16.58 -0.57
C ILE A 237 -16.84 15.25 -0.80
N SER A 238 -16.90 14.72 -2.01
CA SER A 238 -16.23 13.46 -2.38
C SER A 238 -14.73 13.55 -2.16
N VAL A 239 -14.11 14.70 -2.41
CA VAL A 239 -12.69 14.90 -2.16
C VAL A 239 -12.36 14.81 -0.69
N VAL A 240 -13.18 15.38 0.20
CA VAL A 240 -12.92 15.31 1.64
C VAL A 240 -13.15 13.91 2.20
N ILE A 241 -14.24 13.23 1.79
CA ILE A 241 -14.62 11.97 2.43
C ILE A 241 -13.92 10.74 1.85
N ILE A 242 -13.51 10.75 0.58
CA ILE A 242 -12.95 9.56 -0.07
C ILE A 242 -11.66 9.83 -0.87
N VAL A 243 -11.60 10.88 -1.69
CA VAL A 243 -10.44 11.06 -2.59
C VAL A 243 -9.20 11.50 -1.83
N GLY A 244 -9.26 12.60 -1.09
CA GLY A 244 -8.18 13.14 -0.27
C GLY A 244 -7.65 12.13 0.75
N PRO A 245 -8.53 11.42 1.49
CA PRO A 245 -8.10 10.37 2.40
C PRO A 245 -7.28 9.26 1.72
N ASN A 246 -7.73 8.80 0.55
CA ASN A 246 -7.02 7.80 -0.25
C ASN A 246 -5.73 8.35 -0.84
N MET A 247 -5.69 9.61 -1.27
CA MET A 247 -4.48 10.26 -1.77
C MET A 247 -3.40 10.31 -0.69
N LEU A 248 -3.75 10.74 0.51
CA LEU A 248 -2.83 10.81 1.66
C LEU A 248 -2.33 9.42 2.05
N TRP A 249 -3.25 8.46 2.21
CA TRP A 249 -2.88 7.07 2.53
C TRP A 249 -1.98 6.46 1.43
N SER A 250 -2.35 6.58 0.15
CA SER A 250 -1.56 6.07 -0.98
C SER A 250 -0.16 6.66 -0.96
N PHE A 251 -0.03 7.98 -0.82
CA PHE A 251 1.28 8.63 -0.75
C PHE A 251 2.12 8.08 0.40
N CYS A 252 1.55 7.99 1.62
CA CYS A 252 2.26 7.50 2.79
C CYS A 252 2.67 6.03 2.65
N LEU A 253 1.77 5.17 2.18
CA LEU A 253 2.06 3.77 1.97
C LEU A 253 3.11 3.59 0.87
N HIS A 254 2.93 4.20 -0.30
CA HIS A 254 3.85 4.03 -1.42
C HIS A 254 5.23 4.61 -1.09
N PHE A 255 5.28 5.73 -0.35
CA PHE A 255 6.54 6.27 0.16
C PHE A 255 7.26 5.22 1.00
N ILE A 256 6.57 4.59 1.96
CA ILE A 256 7.21 3.61 2.84
C ILE A 256 7.56 2.33 2.07
N SER A 257 6.62 1.74 1.33
CA SER A 257 6.81 0.49 0.57
C SER A 257 7.95 0.61 -0.44
N SER A 258 7.93 1.66 -1.27
CA SER A 258 8.94 1.83 -2.31
C SER A 258 10.33 2.13 -1.79
N ASN A 259 10.50 2.45 -0.50
CA ASN A 259 11.82 2.73 0.09
C ASN A 259 12.29 1.64 1.05
N LEU A 260 11.37 0.80 1.55
CA LEU A 260 11.74 -0.34 2.37
C LEU A 260 12.16 -1.54 1.49
N HIS A 261 11.61 -1.67 0.29
CA HIS A 261 12.01 -2.72 -0.65
C HIS A 261 13.31 -2.35 -1.37
N TYR A 262 14.25 -3.29 -1.41
CA TYR A 262 15.43 -3.18 -2.26
C TYR A 262 15.09 -3.48 -3.72
N HIS A 263 16.01 -3.19 -4.64
CA HIS A 263 15.75 -3.32 -6.08
C HIS A 263 16.99 -3.59 -6.94
N GLY A 264 16.88 -4.65 -7.73
CA GLY A 264 17.65 -5.06 -8.90
C GLY A 264 19.01 -5.71 -8.65
N ASP A 265 19.52 -5.72 -7.42
CA ASP A 265 20.84 -6.26 -7.07
C ASP A 265 20.83 -7.14 -5.81
N ASN A 266 19.64 -7.54 -5.36
CA ASN A 266 19.48 -8.56 -4.33
C ASN A 266 19.62 -9.96 -4.93
N GLU A 267 20.03 -10.90 -4.08
CA GLU A 267 20.08 -12.31 -4.38
C GLU A 267 18.67 -12.90 -4.46
N SER A 268 18.36 -13.58 -5.57
CA SER A 268 17.01 -14.10 -5.81
C SER A 268 16.59 -15.13 -4.76
N GLY A 269 15.44 -14.90 -4.13
CA GLY A 269 14.90 -15.73 -3.05
C GLY A 269 15.54 -15.51 -1.68
N ASN A 270 16.45 -14.54 -1.54
CA ASN A 270 17.04 -14.17 -0.26
C ASN A 270 16.21 -13.07 0.43
N VAL A 271 15.26 -13.52 1.26
CA VAL A 271 14.32 -12.67 2.01
C VAL A 271 15.01 -11.61 2.90
N ILE A 272 16.24 -11.88 3.36
CA ILE A 272 17.01 -10.92 4.17
C ILE A 272 17.37 -9.66 3.35
N GLN A 273 17.53 -9.80 2.04
CA GLN A 273 17.91 -8.73 1.13
C GLN A 273 16.71 -8.07 0.44
N GLU A 274 15.49 -8.62 0.58
CA GLU A 274 14.29 -8.08 -0.07
C GLU A 274 13.85 -6.75 0.54
N THR A 275 13.91 -6.65 1.88
CA THR A 275 13.36 -5.51 2.62
C THR A 275 14.29 -5.03 3.73
N GLN A 276 14.15 -3.76 4.09
CA GLN A 276 14.60 -3.20 5.36
C GLN A 276 13.40 -2.85 6.25
N VAL A 277 13.65 -2.72 7.56
CA VAL A 277 12.69 -2.09 8.47
C VAL A 277 12.90 -0.59 8.47
N LEU A 278 11.81 0.17 8.26
CA LEU A 278 11.81 1.62 8.12
C LEU A 278 10.95 2.27 9.21
N ASN A 279 11.54 2.47 10.40
CA ASN A 279 10.82 2.90 11.61
C ASN A 279 11.51 3.99 12.46
N PRO A 280 12.24 4.97 11.90
CA PRO A 280 12.74 6.08 12.71
C PRO A 280 11.57 6.91 13.25
N TRP A 281 11.76 7.55 14.41
CA TRP A 281 10.70 8.33 15.07
C TRP A 281 10.13 9.44 14.17
N TRP A 282 10.95 10.05 13.30
CA TRP A 282 10.53 11.14 12.40
C TRP A 282 9.68 10.66 11.22
N LEU A 283 9.67 9.35 10.91
CA LEU A 283 8.71 8.75 9.97
C LEU A 283 7.38 8.37 10.64
N TYR A 284 7.19 8.66 11.93
CA TYR A 284 5.94 8.36 12.62
C TYR A 284 4.71 8.96 11.92
N PRO A 285 4.70 10.23 11.45
CA PRO A 285 3.52 10.77 10.76
C PRO A 285 3.16 10.01 9.48
N ILE A 286 4.16 9.57 8.72
CA ILE A 286 3.95 8.78 7.49
C ILE A 286 3.47 7.38 7.84
N ASN A 287 4.12 6.73 8.82
CA ASN A 287 3.70 5.42 9.32
C ASN A 287 2.30 5.43 9.93
N PHE A 288 1.90 6.53 10.57
CA PHE A 288 0.56 6.69 11.14
C PHE A 288 -0.52 6.54 10.08
N PHE A 289 -0.33 7.15 8.90
CA PHE A 289 -1.26 7.06 7.78
C PHE A 289 -1.11 5.80 6.92
N CYS A 290 -0.17 4.91 7.21
CA CYS A 290 -0.08 3.58 6.61
C CYS A 290 -0.06 2.45 7.65
N PHE A 291 -0.66 2.68 8.82
CA PHE A 291 -0.81 1.68 9.89
C PHE A 291 0.50 0.98 10.30
N ASN A 292 1.57 1.77 10.44
CA ASN A 292 2.90 1.32 10.85
C ASN A 292 3.56 0.31 9.89
N PHE A 293 3.17 0.34 8.60
CA PHE A 293 3.67 -0.57 7.56
C PHE A 293 5.20 -0.64 7.50
N GLY A 294 5.92 0.48 7.67
CA GLY A 294 7.39 0.51 7.62
C GLY A 294 8.05 -0.29 8.73
N SER A 295 7.36 -0.46 9.86
CA SER A 295 7.82 -1.29 10.97
C SER A 295 7.46 -2.77 10.79
N THR A 296 6.37 -3.10 10.10
CA THR A 296 5.80 -4.45 10.09
C THR A 296 5.90 -5.20 8.77
N HIS A 297 6.10 -4.51 7.65
CA HIS A 297 6.03 -5.16 6.35
C HIS A 297 7.18 -6.14 6.09
N ALA A 298 8.40 -5.83 6.54
CA ALA A 298 9.50 -6.79 6.47
C ALA A 298 9.18 -8.11 7.22
N ILE A 299 8.44 -8.05 8.34
CA ILE A 299 7.95 -9.26 9.06
C ILE A 299 7.04 -10.10 8.15
N HIS A 300 6.20 -9.44 7.35
CA HIS A 300 5.29 -10.10 6.43
C HIS A 300 6.03 -10.92 5.36
N HIS A 301 7.16 -10.45 4.84
CA HIS A 301 8.00 -11.22 3.90
C HIS A 301 8.53 -12.52 4.51
N PHE A 302 8.90 -12.50 5.79
CA PHE A 302 9.33 -13.72 6.48
C PHE A 302 8.14 -14.65 6.81
N VAL A 303 7.02 -14.10 7.25
CA VAL A 303 5.86 -14.86 7.73
C VAL A 303 4.55 -14.33 7.15
N VAL A 304 4.26 -14.74 5.91
CA VAL A 304 3.05 -14.34 5.16
C VAL A 304 1.73 -14.81 5.78
N ASN A 305 1.77 -15.85 6.63
CA ASN A 305 0.59 -16.50 7.20
C ASN A 305 0.10 -15.88 8.52
N GLU A 306 0.66 -14.75 8.93
CA GLU A 306 0.26 -14.04 10.16
C GLU A 306 -0.52 -12.78 9.82
N PRO A 307 -1.71 -12.56 10.40
CA PRO A 307 -2.51 -11.37 10.13
C PRO A 307 -1.86 -10.12 10.72
N PHE A 308 -2.25 -8.96 10.22
CA PHE A 308 -1.59 -7.68 10.52
C PHE A 308 -1.45 -7.41 12.03
N TYR A 309 -2.47 -7.71 12.83
CA TYR A 309 -2.42 -7.47 14.27
C TYR A 309 -1.42 -8.38 14.99
N ILE A 310 -1.21 -9.62 14.53
CA ILE A 310 -0.13 -10.48 15.06
C ILE A 310 1.23 -9.93 14.63
N ARG A 311 1.36 -9.44 13.38
CA ARG A 311 2.59 -8.77 12.94
C ARG A 311 2.92 -7.57 13.82
N GLN A 312 1.93 -6.72 14.14
CA GLN A 312 2.10 -5.59 15.06
C GLN A 312 2.57 -6.06 16.44
N LEU A 313 1.89 -7.02 17.06
CA LEU A 313 2.23 -7.54 18.39
C LEU A 313 3.59 -8.25 18.44
N SER A 314 4.02 -8.82 17.31
CA SER A 314 5.30 -9.53 17.19
C SER A 314 6.48 -8.60 16.93
N THR A 315 6.25 -7.31 16.67
CA THR A 315 7.27 -6.32 16.29
C THR A 315 8.49 -6.33 17.23
N PRO A 316 8.37 -6.28 18.57
CA PRO A 316 9.55 -6.24 19.44
C PRO A 316 10.46 -7.47 19.32
N VAL A 317 9.85 -8.67 19.20
CA VAL A 317 10.58 -9.94 19.07
C VAL A 317 11.14 -10.10 17.66
N ALA A 318 10.32 -9.84 16.64
CA ALA A 318 10.70 -9.90 15.24
C ALA A 318 11.86 -8.95 14.95
N HIS A 319 11.79 -7.70 15.39
CA HIS A 319 12.85 -6.72 15.16
C HIS A 319 14.18 -7.13 15.79
N LYS A 320 14.15 -7.71 16.99
CA LYS A 320 15.36 -8.21 17.65
C LYS A 320 16.02 -9.29 16.80
N VAL A 321 15.30 -10.37 16.50
CA VAL A 321 15.87 -11.49 15.72
C VAL A 321 16.26 -11.07 14.30
N MET A 322 15.50 -10.18 13.66
CA MET A 322 15.82 -9.64 12.34
C MET A 322 17.14 -8.86 12.35
N ARG A 323 17.38 -8.00 13.35
CA ARG A 323 18.67 -7.29 13.50
C ARG A 323 19.81 -8.27 13.76
N ASP A 324 19.61 -9.20 14.69
CA ASP A 324 20.63 -10.20 15.08
C ASP A 324 21.03 -11.08 13.87
N MET A 325 20.12 -11.25 12.91
CA MET A 325 20.28 -12.05 11.70
C MET A 325 20.58 -11.20 10.45
N GLY A 326 20.92 -9.92 10.60
CA GLY A 326 21.47 -9.09 9.51
C GLY A 326 20.45 -8.40 8.60
N VAL A 327 19.15 -8.42 8.92
CA VAL A 327 18.17 -7.56 8.23
C VAL A 327 18.49 -6.09 8.53
N ARG A 328 18.49 -5.26 7.50
CA ARG A 328 18.81 -3.83 7.64
C ARG A 328 17.66 -3.05 8.24
N PHE A 329 18.02 -2.03 9.01
CA PHE A 329 17.09 -1.07 9.60
C PHE A 329 17.53 0.32 9.21
N ASN A 330 16.60 1.12 8.69
CA ASN A 330 16.81 2.55 8.46
C ASN A 330 18.06 2.83 7.59
N ASP A 331 18.30 2.00 6.58
CA ASP A 331 19.30 2.20 5.52
C ASP A 331 18.81 3.29 4.57
N PHE A 332 18.83 4.54 5.04
CA PHE A 332 18.48 5.71 4.22
C PHE A 332 19.48 5.94 3.10
N GLY A 333 20.68 5.35 3.17
CA GLY A 333 21.64 5.37 2.08
C GLY A 333 21.08 4.71 0.82
N SER A 334 20.15 3.75 0.94
CA SER A 334 19.52 3.13 -0.23
C SER A 334 18.73 4.14 -1.08
N PHE A 335 18.23 5.24 -0.49
CA PHE A 335 17.40 6.23 -1.18
C PHE A 335 18.19 6.94 -2.29
N SER A 336 19.48 7.21 -2.07
CA SER A 336 20.36 7.83 -3.08
C SER A 336 20.80 6.85 -4.16
N ARG A 337 20.77 5.54 -3.87
CA ARG A 337 21.17 4.46 -4.77
C ARG A 337 20.00 3.78 -5.48
N ALA A 338 18.84 4.46 -5.59
CA ALA A 338 17.64 3.89 -6.19
C ALA A 338 17.24 2.53 -5.59
N ASN A 339 17.37 2.42 -4.26
CA ASN A 339 17.07 1.26 -3.43
C ASN A 339 17.91 0.00 -3.72
N ARG A 340 19.13 0.16 -4.21
CA ARG A 340 20.08 -0.96 -4.34
C ARG A 340 20.52 -1.46 -2.95
N TRP A 341 20.58 -2.79 -2.79
CA TRP A 341 21.06 -3.45 -1.57
C TRP A 341 22.55 -3.21 -1.38
N ASN A 342 23.35 -3.35 -2.43
CA ASN A 342 24.79 -3.16 -2.31
C ASN A 342 25.14 -1.66 -2.18
N GLN A 343 26.15 -1.36 -1.36
CA GLN A 343 26.58 0.01 -1.10
C GLN A 343 27.59 0.53 -2.14
N ASN A 344 28.26 -0.37 -2.88
CA ASN A 344 29.43 -0.09 -3.71
C ASN A 344 29.14 -0.06 -5.23
N GLN A 345 27.97 0.44 -5.66
CA GLN A 345 27.66 0.60 -7.09
C GLN A 345 27.56 2.06 -7.50
#